data_AF-A0A9D9E1I1-F1
#
_entry.id   AF-A0A9D9E1I1-F1
#
_cell.length_a   1.000
_cell.length_b   1.000
_cell.length_c   1.000
_cell.angle_alpha   90.00
_cell.angle_beta   90.00
_cell.angle_gamma   90.00
#
_symmetry.space_group_name_H-M   'P 1'
#
loop_
_entity.id
_entity.type
_entity.pdbx_description
1 polymer ?
#
loop_
_entity_poly.entity_id
_entity_poly.type
_entity_poly.pdbx_seq_one_letter_code
_entity_poly.pdbx_strand_id
1 'polypeptide(L)'
;MKFLSSILLAVFICSAGIVNAQTDEETLASKNRIAELLNLNLSSNSGIESLDKFVEAVQDAADESVAISTALDEMNQRITNKTNTPSLSELTELSTRINNLAKAVTEASKLSIDAAKGLKELKSSPMKILSATNTLNNAKNALETIAKESVYQVKTISGMIKAIS
;
A
#
# COMPACT_ATOMS: atom_id res chain seq x y z
N MET A 1 20.90 19.08 -29.01
CA MET A 1 19.51 19.05 -29.53
C MET A 1 19.15 17.57 -29.68
N LYS A 2 18.39 16.98 -28.75
CA LYS A 2 16.93 17.02 -28.56
C LYS A 2 16.21 15.98 -29.43
N PHE A 3 15.54 15.08 -28.71
CA PHE A 3 14.38 14.26 -29.08
C PHE A 3 14.61 12.97 -29.87
N LEU A 4 14.61 11.85 -29.14
CA LEU A 4 13.80 10.68 -29.48
C LEU A 4 13.20 10.14 -28.17
N SER A 5 12.19 10.87 -27.68
CA SER A 5 11.20 10.40 -26.72
C SER A 5 9.97 10.02 -27.53
N SER A 6 9.41 8.82 -27.31
CA SER A 6 7.97 8.48 -27.40
C SER A 6 7.78 6.97 -27.67
N ILE A 7 7.84 6.20 -26.60
CA ILE A 7 7.30 4.83 -26.45
C ILE A 7 6.72 4.91 -25.02
N LEU A 8 5.43 4.71 -24.71
CA LEU A 8 4.42 3.83 -25.26
C LEU A 8 3.05 4.28 -24.71
N LEU A 9 2.07 4.40 -25.60
CA LEU A 9 0.66 4.03 -25.43
C LEU A 9 -0.12 4.57 -24.21
N ALA A 10 -0.84 5.67 -24.45
CA ALA A 10 -2.02 6.05 -23.68
C ALA A 10 -3.12 5.00 -23.85
N VAL A 11 -3.39 4.22 -22.80
CA VAL A 11 -4.59 3.39 -22.69
C VAL A 11 -5.72 4.29 -22.20
N PHE A 12 -6.44 4.90 -23.13
CA PHE A 12 -7.70 5.58 -22.88
C PHE A 12 -8.82 4.52 -22.99
N ILE A 13 -9.18 3.89 -21.88
CA ILE A 13 -10.39 3.07 -21.78
C ILE A 13 -11.47 3.94 -21.13
N CYS A 14 -12.27 4.60 -21.97
CA CYS A 14 -13.58 5.07 -21.56
C CYS A 14 -14.52 3.86 -21.43
N SER A 15 -14.75 3.39 -20.21
CA SER A 15 -15.89 2.52 -19.89
C SER A 15 -16.95 3.35 -19.17
N ALA A 16 -17.92 3.81 -19.94
CA ALA A 16 -19.18 4.31 -19.41
C ALA A 16 -19.89 3.19 -18.62
N GLY A 17 -20.19 3.45 -17.34
CA GLY A 17 -21.14 2.66 -16.58
C GLY A 17 -20.66 2.04 -15.28
N ILE A 18 -19.90 2.77 -14.45
CA ILE A 18 -20.11 2.93 -13.00
C ILE A 18 -19.60 4.34 -12.66
N VAL A 19 -20.29 5.07 -11.78
CA VAL A 19 -19.84 6.38 -11.27
C VAL A 19 -18.45 6.19 -10.66
N ASN A 20 -17.40 6.53 -11.42
CA ASN A 20 -16.03 6.37 -10.99
C ASN A 20 -15.80 7.38 -9.85
N ALA A 21 -15.85 6.90 -8.61
CA ALA A 21 -15.59 7.75 -7.44
C ALA A 21 -14.13 8.27 -7.44
N GLN A 22 -13.27 7.68 -8.26
CA GLN A 22 -11.84 7.98 -8.32
C GLN A 22 -11.43 8.54 -9.68
N THR A 23 -10.47 9.46 -9.65
CA THR A 23 -9.92 10.03 -10.88
C THR A 23 -8.87 9.10 -11.49
N ASP A 24 -8.57 9.28 -12.78
CA ASP A 24 -7.48 8.55 -13.45
C ASP A 24 -6.13 8.81 -12.76
N GLU A 25 -5.94 10.03 -12.23
CA GLU A 25 -4.77 10.42 -11.46
C GLU A 25 -4.68 9.64 -10.13
N GLU A 26 -5.78 9.53 -9.38
CA GLU A 26 -5.81 8.73 -8.15
C GLU A 26 -5.52 7.25 -8.41
N THR A 27 -6.01 6.73 -9.54
CA THR A 27 -5.79 5.34 -9.97
C THR A 27 -4.35 5.10 -10.37
N LEU A 28 -3.73 6.01 -11.13
CA LEU A 28 -2.31 5.93 -11.47
C LEU A 28 -1.44 6.02 -10.20
N ALA A 29 -1.79 6.91 -9.27
CA ALA A 29 -1.09 7.03 -8.00
C ALA A 29 -1.19 5.74 -7.17
N SER A 30 -2.33 5.06 -7.15
CA SER A 30 -2.47 3.74 -6.51
C SER A 30 -1.56 2.70 -7.17
N LYS A 31 -1.57 2.59 -8.50
CA LYS A 31 -0.68 1.68 -9.23
C LYS A 31 0.80 1.90 -8.89
N ASN A 32 1.23 3.16 -8.80
CA ASN A 32 2.60 3.50 -8.42
C ASN A 32 2.90 3.08 -6.96
N ARG A 33 2.00 3.36 -6.02
CA ARG A 33 2.15 2.92 -4.62
C ARG A 33 2.24 1.39 -4.50
N ILE A 34 1.39 0.66 -5.21
CA ILE A 34 1.44 -0.80 -5.23
C ILE A 34 2.74 -1.32 -5.84
N ALA A 35 3.23 -0.69 -6.92
CA ALA A 35 4.52 -1.03 -7.50
C ALA A 35 5.68 -0.75 -6.51
N GLU A 36 5.65 0.35 -5.76
CA GLU A 36 6.62 0.63 -4.69
C GLU A 36 6.57 -0.46 -3.60
N LEU A 37 5.38 -0.84 -3.15
CA LEU A 37 5.20 -1.87 -2.11
C LEU A 37 5.61 -3.27 -2.57
N LEU A 38 5.37 -3.63 -3.83
CA LEU A 38 5.82 -4.91 -4.41
C LEU A 38 7.35 -4.98 -4.53
N ASN A 39 8.01 -3.84 -4.74
CA ASN A 39 9.47 -3.75 -4.79
C ASN A 39 10.09 -3.46 -3.41
N LEU A 40 9.29 -3.49 -2.35
CA LEU A 40 9.76 -3.27 -1.00
C LEU A 40 10.71 -4.41 -0.61
N ASN A 41 11.92 -4.04 -0.24
CA ASN A 41 12.91 -4.98 0.27
C ASN A 41 13.39 -4.47 1.62
N LEU A 42 12.70 -4.91 2.67
CA LEU A 42 13.09 -4.66 4.05
C LEU A 42 13.73 -5.92 4.63
N SER A 43 14.91 -5.77 5.22
CA SER A 43 15.59 -6.87 5.93
C SER A 43 15.39 -6.71 7.44
N SER A 44 14.83 -7.73 8.11
CA SER A 44 14.56 -7.76 9.55
C SER A 44 15.72 -8.28 10.41
N ASN A 45 16.97 -7.94 10.05
CA ASN A 45 18.16 -8.38 10.79
C ASN A 45 19.14 -7.24 11.04
N SER A 46 18.61 -6.14 11.59
CA SER A 46 19.41 -4.98 11.97
C SER A 46 20.23 -5.20 13.24
N GLY A 47 19.86 -6.21 14.04
CA GLY A 47 20.41 -6.45 15.39
C GLY A 47 19.81 -5.53 16.45
N ILE A 48 18.76 -4.78 16.11
CA ILE A 48 17.94 -3.98 17.03
C ILE A 48 16.54 -4.58 17.02
N GLU A 49 16.17 -5.31 18.07
CA GLU A 49 14.90 -6.05 18.15
C GLU A 49 13.67 -5.16 17.86
N SER A 50 13.65 -3.91 18.35
CA SER A 50 12.54 -2.99 18.10
C SER A 50 12.45 -2.53 16.65
N LEU A 51 13.58 -2.42 15.94
CA LEU A 51 13.61 -2.12 14.51
C LEU A 51 13.18 -3.34 13.69
N ASP A 52 13.63 -4.53 14.07
CA ASP A 52 13.29 -5.77 13.37
C ASP A 52 11.77 -6.04 13.46
N LYS A 53 11.16 -5.86 14.65
CA LYS A 53 9.69 -5.92 14.81
C LYS A 53 8.95 -4.85 14.03
N PHE A 54 9.48 -3.63 13.96
CA PHE A 54 8.87 -2.56 13.17
C PHE A 54 8.89 -2.91 11.68
N VAL A 55 10.03 -3.43 11.17
CA VAL A 55 10.19 -3.86 9.79
C VAL A 55 9.20 -4.99 9.45
N GLU A 56 9.10 -6.01 10.29
CA GLU A 56 8.18 -7.13 10.11
C GLU A 56 6.72 -6.64 10.03
N ALA A 57 6.30 -5.81 10.99
CA ALA A 57 4.95 -5.24 10.99
C ALA A 57 4.65 -4.38 9.75
N VAL A 58 5.64 -3.66 9.21
CA VAL A 58 5.49 -2.90 7.97
C VAL A 58 5.39 -3.81 6.76
N GLN A 59 6.17 -4.91 6.72
CA GLN A 59 6.11 -5.88 5.62
C GLN A 59 4.74 -6.57 5.60
N ASP A 60 4.24 -7.04 6.74
CA ASP A 60 2.92 -7.66 6.85
C ASP A 60 1.81 -6.71 6.38
N ALA A 61 1.90 -5.43 6.78
CA ALA A 61 0.95 -4.41 6.35
C ALA A 61 1.08 -4.09 4.85
N ALA A 62 2.29 -4.12 4.28
CA ALA A 62 2.51 -3.93 2.85
C ALA A 62 1.87 -5.06 2.05
N ASP A 63 2.10 -6.30 2.46
CA ASP A 63 1.58 -7.51 1.81
C ASP A 63 0.04 -7.52 1.83
N GLU A 64 -0.57 -7.18 2.98
CA GLU A 64 -2.02 -7.08 3.09
C GLU A 64 -2.59 -5.93 2.24
N SER A 65 -1.91 -4.78 2.20
CA SER A 65 -2.30 -3.65 1.33
C SER A 65 -2.28 -4.04 -0.15
N VAL A 66 -1.23 -4.75 -0.60
CA VAL A 66 -1.13 -5.27 -1.98
C VAL A 66 -2.24 -6.27 -2.27
N ALA A 67 -2.53 -7.17 -1.33
CA ALA A 67 -3.58 -8.18 -1.49
C ALA A 67 -4.98 -7.53 -1.60
N ILE A 68 -5.26 -6.49 -0.81
CA ILE A 68 -6.51 -5.72 -0.89
C ILE A 68 -6.63 -5.01 -2.24
N SER A 69 -5.58 -4.31 -2.70
CA SER A 69 -5.63 -3.62 -4.00
C SER A 69 -5.75 -4.59 -5.17
N THR A 70 -5.15 -5.77 -5.09
CA THR A 70 -5.32 -6.83 -6.09
C THR A 70 -6.77 -7.30 -6.16
N ALA A 71 -7.39 -7.60 -5.01
CA ALA A 71 -8.80 -8.00 -4.96
C ALA A 71 -9.75 -6.90 -5.48
N LEU A 72 -9.44 -5.62 -5.20
CA LEU A 72 -10.19 -4.49 -5.75
C LEU A 72 -10.09 -4.38 -7.27
N ASP A 73 -8.90 -4.59 -7.84
CA ASP A 73 -8.71 -4.58 -9.29
C ASP A 73 -9.47 -5.73 -9.95
N GLU A 74 -9.43 -6.94 -9.38
CA GLU A 74 -10.20 -8.09 -9.86
C GLU A 74 -11.72 -7.83 -9.84
N MET A 75 -12.23 -7.21 -8.77
CA MET A 75 -13.65 -6.82 -8.69
C MET A 75 -14.02 -5.77 -9.74
N ASN A 76 -13.17 -4.77 -9.97
CA ASN A 76 -13.36 -3.78 -11.02
C ASN A 76 -13.36 -4.41 -12.41
N GLN A 77 -12.44 -5.34 -12.69
CA GLN A 77 -12.41 -6.07 -13.96
C GLN A 77 -13.69 -6.90 -14.16
N ARG A 78 -14.18 -7.56 -13.11
CA ARG A 78 -15.44 -8.32 -13.16
C ARG A 78 -16.63 -7.44 -13.55
N ILE A 79 -16.72 -6.25 -12.96
CA ILE A 79 -17.73 -5.23 -13.26
C ILE A 79 -17.61 -4.78 -14.72
N THR A 80 -16.41 -4.34 -15.14
CA THR A 80 -16.17 -3.80 -16.49
C THR A 80 -16.47 -4.84 -17.57
N ASN A 81 -16.09 -6.10 -17.33
CA ASN A 81 -16.33 -7.20 -18.25
C ASN A 81 -17.77 -7.75 -18.17
N LYS A 82 -18.63 -7.19 -17.30
CA LYS A 82 -20.02 -7.63 -17.07
C LYS A 82 -20.14 -9.13 -16.77
N THR A 83 -19.13 -9.69 -16.11
CA THR A 83 -19.04 -11.14 -15.85
C THR A 83 -19.80 -11.53 -14.59
N ASN A 84 -19.64 -10.76 -13.51
CA ASN A 84 -20.43 -10.89 -12.28
C ASN A 84 -20.24 -9.67 -11.38
N THR A 85 -21.32 -9.04 -10.94
CA THR A 85 -21.27 -7.94 -9.97
C THR A 85 -20.76 -8.46 -8.61
N PRO A 86 -19.81 -7.76 -7.95
CA PRO A 86 -19.41 -8.09 -6.59
C PRO A 86 -20.61 -8.03 -5.64
N SER A 87 -20.73 -9.03 -4.77
CA SER A 87 -21.74 -9.06 -3.73
C SER A 87 -21.42 -8.10 -2.60
N LEU A 88 -22.46 -7.67 -1.87
CA LEU A 88 -22.27 -6.86 -0.66
C LEU A 88 -21.43 -7.60 0.40
N SER A 89 -21.49 -8.94 0.43
CA SER A 89 -20.66 -9.76 1.33
C SER A 89 -19.17 -9.63 1.00
N GLU A 90 -18.79 -9.75 -0.28
CA GLU A 90 -17.40 -9.59 -0.73
C GLU A 90 -16.86 -8.19 -0.39
N LEU A 91 -17.66 -7.14 -0.60
CA LEU A 91 -17.27 -5.77 -0.26
C LEU A 91 -17.19 -5.52 1.25
N THR A 92 -18.02 -6.18 2.05
CA THR A 92 -17.99 -6.10 3.51
C THR A 92 -16.75 -6.81 4.09
N GLU A 93 -16.37 -7.94 3.50
CA GLU A 93 -15.13 -8.64 3.83
C GLU A 93 -13.91 -7.76 3.55
N LEU A 94 -13.82 -7.17 2.36
CA LEU A 94 -12.75 -6.23 2.03
C LEU A 94 -12.74 -4.99 2.96
N SER A 95 -13.91 -4.46 3.31
CA SER A 95 -14.01 -3.38 4.29
C SER A 95 -13.43 -3.76 5.66
N THR A 96 -13.66 -5.01 6.08
CA THR A 96 -13.13 -5.55 7.33
C THR A 96 -11.61 -5.70 7.27
N ARG A 97 -11.08 -6.19 6.14
CA ARG A 97 -9.64 -6.30 5.90
C ARG A 97 -8.94 -4.93 5.95
N ILE A 98 -9.51 -3.91 5.29
CA ILE A 98 -8.99 -2.54 5.39
C ILE A 98 -9.01 -2.00 6.82
N ASN A 99 -10.07 -2.28 7.58
CA ASN A 99 -10.12 -1.85 8.98
C ASN A 99 -9.02 -2.51 9.82
N ASN A 100 -8.73 -3.80 9.57
CA ASN A 100 -7.62 -4.49 10.21
C ASN A 100 -6.26 -3.94 9.76
N LEU A 101 -6.10 -3.63 8.47
CA LEU A 101 -4.91 -2.94 7.96
C LEU A 101 -4.70 -1.58 8.64
N ALA A 102 -5.76 -0.80 8.85
CA ALA A 102 -5.67 0.49 9.56
C ALA A 102 -5.19 0.33 11.01
N LYS A 103 -5.61 -0.74 11.70
CA LYS A 103 -5.10 -1.09 13.03
C LYS A 103 -3.62 -1.49 12.96
N ALA A 104 -3.24 -2.34 12.00
CA ALA A 104 -1.85 -2.75 11.80
C ALA A 104 -0.94 -1.54 11.51
N VAL A 105 -1.36 -0.59 10.67
CA VAL A 105 -0.64 0.67 10.40
C VAL A 105 -0.47 1.49 11.68
N THR A 106 -1.50 1.56 12.53
CA THR A 106 -1.44 2.27 13.82
C THR A 106 -0.46 1.60 14.78
N GLU A 107 -0.45 0.27 14.84
CA GLU A 107 0.47 -0.51 15.67
C GLU A 107 1.92 -0.39 15.17
N ALA A 108 2.16 -0.54 13.87
CA ALA A 108 3.45 -0.30 13.24
C ALA A 108 3.95 1.13 13.49
N SER A 109 3.07 2.14 13.47
CA SER A 109 3.43 3.52 13.78
C SER A 109 3.96 3.67 15.21
N LYS A 110 3.39 2.94 16.18
CA LYS A 110 3.89 2.92 17.56
C LYS A 110 5.26 2.23 17.63
N LEU A 111 5.42 1.09 16.96
CA LEU A 111 6.70 0.37 16.89
C LEU A 111 7.81 1.24 16.26
N SER A 112 7.47 2.10 15.30
CA SER A 112 8.41 3.05 14.69
C SER A 112 9.10 3.96 15.71
N ILE A 113 8.39 4.35 16.78
CA ILE A 113 8.93 5.19 17.85
C ILE A 113 9.99 4.41 18.65
N ASP A 114 9.71 3.15 18.98
CA ASP A 114 10.62 2.29 19.74
C ASP A 114 11.80 1.81 18.90
N ALA A 115 11.61 1.60 17.60
CA ALA A 115 12.68 1.38 16.63
C ALA A 115 13.64 2.58 16.58
N ALA A 116 13.11 3.80 16.56
CA ALA A 116 13.93 5.02 16.58
C ALA A 116 14.70 5.20 17.91
N LYS A 117 14.14 4.78 19.04
CA LYS A 117 14.86 4.75 20.33
C LYS A 117 15.99 3.71 20.31
N GLY A 118 15.69 2.48 19.91
CA GLY A 118 16.68 1.40 19.80
C GLY A 118 17.85 1.76 18.89
N LEU A 119 17.58 2.46 17.78
CA LEU A 119 18.62 3.00 16.90
C LEU A 119 19.52 4.04 17.57
N LYS A 120 18.96 4.93 18.41
CA LYS A 120 19.75 5.94 19.14
C LYS A 120 20.65 5.32 20.21
N GLU A 121 20.24 4.19 20.77
CA GLU A 121 20.97 3.48 21.82
C GLU A 121 22.02 2.51 21.24
N LEU A 122 21.99 2.26 19.93
CA LEU A 122 22.91 1.36 19.24
C LEU A 122 24.36 1.85 19.37
N LYS A 123 25.16 1.11 20.14
CA LYS A 123 26.62 1.27 20.22
C LYS A 123 27.29 0.31 19.25
N SER A 124 27.45 0.72 17.99
CA SER A 124 28.05 -0.08 16.92
C SER A 124 28.89 0.76 15.97
N SER A 125 29.51 0.14 14.96
CA SER A 125 30.26 0.87 13.94
C SER A 125 29.36 1.84 13.16
N PRO A 126 29.91 2.97 12.65
CA PRO A 126 29.15 3.94 11.86
C PRO A 126 28.40 3.32 10.68
N MET A 127 28.98 2.30 10.05
CA MET A 127 28.38 1.60 8.92
C MET A 127 27.12 0.81 9.32
N LYS A 128 27.13 0.16 10.50
CA LYS A 128 25.93 -0.53 11.03
C LYS A 128 24.85 0.46 11.41
N ILE A 129 25.22 1.58 12.04
CA ILE A 129 24.28 2.66 12.38
C ILE A 129 23.62 3.22 11.11
N LEU A 130 24.40 3.47 10.06
CA LEU A 130 23.89 3.96 8.78
C LEU A 130 22.93 2.96 8.13
N SER A 131 23.27 1.67 8.12
CA SER A 131 22.41 0.60 7.58
C SER A 131 21.08 0.51 8.35
N ALA A 132 21.12 0.52 9.68
CA ALA A 132 19.91 0.50 10.51
C ALA A 132 19.07 1.79 10.33
N THR A 133 19.72 2.95 10.16
CA THR A 133 19.04 4.21 9.84
C THR A 133 18.30 4.14 8.50
N ASN A 134 18.95 3.62 7.46
CA ASN A 134 18.32 3.44 6.16
C ASN A 134 17.14 2.47 6.23
N THR A 135 17.29 1.38 6.98
CA THR A 135 16.22 0.41 7.22
C THR A 135 15.01 1.07 7.90
N LEU A 136 15.23 1.84 8.96
CA LEU A 136 14.18 2.59 9.65
C LEU A 136 13.46 3.58 8.72
N ASN A 137 14.23 4.32 7.91
CA ASN A 137 13.66 5.31 6.99
C ASN A 137 12.87 4.65 5.87
N ASN A 138 13.38 3.56 5.29
CA ASN A 138 12.68 2.80 4.26
C ASN A 138 11.36 2.22 4.80
N ALA A 139 11.38 1.65 6.01
CA ALA A 139 10.17 1.13 6.65
C ALA A 139 9.15 2.25 6.97
N LYS A 140 9.60 3.44 7.39
CA LYS A 140 8.72 4.61 7.57
C LYS A 140 8.09 5.07 6.26
N ASN A 141 8.88 5.15 5.19
CA ASN A 141 8.39 5.54 3.87
C ASN A 141 7.35 4.53 3.37
N ALA A 142 7.63 3.23 3.53
CA ALA A 142 6.68 2.17 3.18
C ALA A 142 5.37 2.29 3.99
N LEU A 143 5.46 2.53 5.30
CA LEU A 143 4.28 2.76 6.15
C LEU A 143 3.44 3.97 5.69
N GLU A 144 4.09 5.05 5.27
CA GLU A 144 3.40 6.21 4.68
C GLU A 144 2.71 5.86 3.36
N THR A 145 3.38 5.10 2.48
CA THR A 145 2.81 4.59 1.23
C THR A 145 1.59 3.70 1.50
N ILE A 146 1.65 2.80 2.49
CA ILE A 146 0.52 1.96 2.91
C ILE A 146 -0.63 2.83 3.42
N ALA A 147 -0.37 3.84 4.26
CA ALA A 147 -1.40 4.72 4.79
C ALA A 147 -2.13 5.47 3.66
N LYS A 148 -1.39 6.01 2.69
CA LYS A 148 -1.97 6.66 1.50
C LYS A 148 -2.80 5.71 0.65
N GLU A 149 -2.32 4.48 0.46
CA GLU A 149 -3.04 3.47 -0.31
C GLU A 149 -4.33 3.03 0.41
N SER A 150 -4.30 2.87 1.73
CA SER A 150 -5.49 2.52 2.50
C SER A 150 -6.63 3.52 2.33
N VAL A 151 -6.32 4.83 2.24
CA VAL A 151 -7.33 5.88 1.97
C VAL A 151 -7.94 5.72 0.57
N TYR A 152 -7.12 5.41 -0.43
CA TYR A 152 -7.60 5.10 -1.78
C TYR A 152 -8.52 3.88 -1.75
N GLN A 153 -8.10 2.78 -1.13
CA GLN A 153 -8.88 1.54 -1.05
C GLN A 153 -10.24 1.75 -0.35
N VAL A 154 -10.29 2.50 0.76
CA VAL A 154 -11.56 2.86 1.45
C VAL A 154 -12.51 3.59 0.50
N LYS A 155 -11.98 4.55 -0.26
CA LYS A 155 -12.76 5.32 -1.23
C LYS A 155 -13.28 4.42 -2.36
N THR A 156 -12.46 3.49 -2.85
CA THR A 156 -12.85 2.51 -3.89
C THR A 156 -14.00 1.63 -3.40
N ILE A 157 -13.85 0.99 -2.24
CA ILE A 157 -14.90 0.12 -1.68
C ILE A 157 -16.19 0.88 -1.44
N SER A 158 -16.10 2.08 -0.84
CA SER A 158 -17.27 2.92 -0.59
C SER A 158 -17.99 3.29 -1.88
N GLY A 159 -17.25 3.54 -2.97
CA GLY A 159 -17.80 3.76 -4.30
C GLY A 159 -18.51 2.52 -4.86
N MET A 160 -17.89 1.34 -4.75
CA MET A 160 -18.46 0.08 -5.19
C MET A 160 -19.76 -0.25 -4.44
N ILE A 161 -19.79 -0.11 -3.11
CA ILE A 161 -20.98 -0.35 -2.30
C ILE A 161 -22.14 0.56 -2.76
N LYS A 162 -21.87 1.85 -2.97
CA LYS A 162 -22.88 2.81 -3.46
C LYS A 162 -23.39 2.48 -4.86
N ALA A 163 -22.58 1.85 -5.70
CA ALA A 163 -22.96 1.51 -7.06
C ALA A 163 -23.84 0.26 -7.15
N ILE A 164 -23.79 -0.62 -6.14
CA ILE A 164 -24.57 -1.86 -6.10
C ILE A 164 -25.77 -1.83 -5.13
N SER A 165 -25.83 -0.81 -4.26
CA SER A 165 -26.95 -0.57 -3.32
C SER A 165 -28.06 0.24 -3.99
#